data_AF-A0A507DUC4-F1
#
_entry.id   AF-A0A507DUC4-F1
#
_cell.length_a   1.000
_cell.length_b   1.000
_cell.length_c   1.000
_cell.angle_alpha   90.00
_cell.angle_beta   90.00
_cell.angle_gamma   90.00
#
_symmetry.space_group_name_H-M   'P 1'
#
loop_
_entity.id
_entity.type
_entity.pdbx_description
1 polymer ?
#
loop_
_entity_poly.entity_id
_entity_poly.type
_entity_poly.pdbx_seq_one_letter_code
_entity_poly.pdbx_strand_id
1 'polypeptide(L)'
;MLHLELPRPGQNNSALNMNEGTRRGSYVPRLNSAQSLSAVLDAKERGNQAYAKHKFSQAVADYTKALSYFATISPILNPPVKDQSTADSAKDKDNDKDKNDPTYILSTLLSNRSASYMEVDKVEDALRDAKDVVRIRPQWVKGQYRKAEALLRRRRVC
;
A
#
# COMPACT_ATOMS: atom_id res chain seq x y z
N MET A 1 -35.80 -33.51 -55.60
CA MET A 1 -35.48 -33.14 -54.20
C MET A 1 -34.06 -32.57 -54.20
N LEU A 2 -33.94 -31.25 -54.12
CA LEU A 2 -32.67 -30.53 -54.07
C LEU A 2 -32.04 -30.66 -52.67
N HIS A 3 -30.75 -30.99 -52.64
CA HIS A 3 -29.90 -31.03 -51.44
C HIS A 3 -29.69 -29.61 -50.89
N LEU A 4 -29.79 -29.43 -49.57
CA LEU A 4 -29.47 -28.21 -48.84
C LEU A 4 -28.52 -28.55 -47.68
N GLU A 5 -27.44 -27.78 -47.58
CA GLU A 5 -26.25 -27.98 -46.75
C GLU A 5 -26.43 -27.62 -45.25
N LEU A 6 -25.58 -28.24 -44.43
CA LEU A 6 -25.35 -28.08 -42.96
C LEU A 6 -24.95 -26.62 -42.57
N PRO A 7 -25.14 -26.12 -41.31
CA PRO A 7 -24.46 -26.63 -40.11
C PRO A 7 -25.22 -26.56 -38.74
N ARG A 8 -24.74 -27.34 -37.75
CA ARG A 8 -25.03 -27.23 -36.30
C ARG A 8 -23.73 -26.84 -35.56
N PRO A 9 -23.69 -26.45 -34.26
CA PRO A 9 -24.75 -26.08 -33.31
C PRO A 9 -24.52 -24.70 -32.65
N GLY A 10 -25.60 -24.02 -32.25
CA GLY A 10 -25.53 -22.76 -31.49
C GLY A 10 -25.44 -23.00 -29.98
N GLN A 11 -24.27 -22.76 -29.39
CA GLN A 11 -24.11 -22.34 -28.00
C GLN A 11 -23.78 -20.85 -28.03
N ASN A 12 -24.68 -19.97 -27.57
CA ASN A 12 -24.32 -18.57 -27.35
C ASN A 12 -24.88 -18.12 -25.99
N ASN A 13 -23.97 -18.18 -25.01
CA ASN A 13 -24.11 -17.61 -23.69
C ASN A 13 -24.31 -16.10 -23.78
N SER A 14 -25.23 -15.59 -22.97
CA SER A 14 -25.50 -14.19 -22.73
C SER A 14 -24.22 -13.44 -22.36
N ALA A 15 -23.85 -12.52 -23.27
CA ALA A 15 -22.86 -11.46 -23.21
C ALA A 15 -22.28 -11.12 -21.80
N LEU A 16 -21.15 -11.74 -21.47
CA LEU A 16 -20.13 -11.11 -20.64
C LEU A 16 -19.38 -10.11 -21.53
N ASN A 17 -19.58 -8.82 -21.25
CA ASN A 17 -18.84 -7.72 -21.86
C ASN A 17 -17.36 -7.79 -21.43
N MET A 18 -16.57 -8.57 -22.16
CA MET A 18 -15.11 -8.62 -22.05
C MET A 18 -14.52 -7.39 -22.72
N ASN A 19 -14.29 -6.34 -21.94
CA ASN A 19 -13.39 -5.26 -22.33
C ASN A 19 -12.02 -5.55 -21.70
N GLU A 20 -11.33 -6.57 -22.22
CA GLU A 20 -9.96 -6.93 -21.84
C GLU A 20 -8.95 -5.94 -22.45
N GLY A 21 -8.92 -4.74 -21.90
CA GLY A 21 -7.79 -3.83 -22.04
C GLY A 21 -6.71 -4.20 -21.02
N THR A 22 -5.72 -4.97 -21.47
CA THR A 22 -4.47 -5.27 -20.74
C THR A 22 -3.89 -3.99 -20.10
N ARG A 23 -4.11 -3.77 -18.79
CA ARG A 23 -3.45 -2.72 -18.00
C ARG A 23 -2.69 -3.36 -16.85
N ARG A 24 -1.39 -3.09 -16.83
CA ARG A 24 -0.35 -3.71 -16.01
C ARG A 24 -0.63 -3.58 -14.51
N GLY A 25 -0.34 -4.65 -13.78
CA GLY A 25 -0.60 -4.83 -12.36
C GLY A 25 -0.04 -3.73 -11.47
N SER A 26 -0.93 -3.15 -10.69
CA SER A 26 -0.65 -2.27 -9.56
C SER A 26 -1.00 -3.00 -8.25
N TYR A 27 -0.14 -2.86 -7.24
CA TYR A 27 -0.48 -3.27 -5.88
C TYR A 27 -1.64 -2.40 -5.39
N VAL A 28 -2.83 -2.99 -5.24
CA VAL A 28 -4.03 -2.32 -4.72
C VAL A 28 -4.36 -2.87 -3.34
N PRO A 29 -4.04 -2.14 -2.25
CA PRO A 29 -4.51 -2.51 -0.93
C PRO A 29 -6.05 -2.53 -0.93
N ARG A 30 -6.66 -3.61 -0.44
CA ARG A 30 -8.10 -3.69 -0.25
C ARG A 30 -8.42 -3.70 1.24
N LEU A 31 -9.33 -2.80 1.65
CA LEU A 31 -9.94 -2.83 2.97
C LEU A 31 -10.85 -4.05 3.05
N ASN A 32 -10.92 -4.68 4.23
CA ASN A 32 -11.86 -5.77 4.48
C ASN A 32 -13.32 -5.26 4.39
N SER A 33 -14.21 -6.06 3.80
CA SER A 33 -15.59 -5.64 3.46
C SER A 33 -16.48 -5.30 4.67
N ALA A 34 -16.05 -5.68 5.88
CA ALA A 34 -16.83 -5.54 7.11
C ALA A 34 -16.39 -4.36 8.01
N GLN A 35 -15.25 -3.72 7.76
CA GLN A 35 -14.76 -2.61 8.59
C GLN A 35 -14.49 -1.38 7.71
N SER A 36 -15.17 -0.30 8.04
CA SER A 36 -15.29 0.91 7.23
C SER A 36 -13.97 1.69 7.24
N LEU A 37 -13.62 2.28 6.10
CA LEU A 37 -12.55 3.27 5.94
C LEU A 37 -12.44 4.25 7.13
N SER A 38 -13.58 4.61 7.73
CA SER A 38 -13.65 5.39 8.97
C SER A 38 -12.85 4.78 10.13
N ALA A 39 -12.96 3.48 10.41
CA ALA A 39 -12.24 2.84 11.50
C ALA A 39 -10.71 2.90 11.33
N VAL A 40 -10.23 2.80 10.08
CA VAL A 40 -8.82 2.98 9.73
C VAL A 40 -8.38 4.42 9.97
N LEU A 41 -9.18 5.38 9.51
CA LEU A 41 -8.90 6.80 9.68
C LEU A 41 -8.95 7.22 11.16
N ASP A 42 -9.88 6.70 11.94
CA ASP A 42 -9.98 6.94 13.38
C ASP A 42 -8.78 6.36 14.13
N ALA A 43 -8.34 5.16 13.75
CA ALA A 43 -7.13 4.55 14.32
C ALA A 43 -5.87 5.32 13.94
N LYS A 44 -5.76 5.77 12.68
CA LYS A 44 -4.70 6.67 12.22
C LYS A 44 -4.67 7.95 13.07
N GLU A 45 -5.84 8.56 13.28
CA GLU A 45 -5.96 9.81 14.01
C GLU A 45 -5.60 9.65 15.49
N ARG A 46 -6.06 8.58 16.15
CA ARG A 46 -5.61 8.24 17.52
C ARG A 46 -4.09 8.06 17.60
N GLY A 47 -3.50 7.36 16.62
CA GLY A 47 -2.05 7.20 16.53
C GLY A 47 -1.31 8.53 16.37
N ASN A 48 -1.82 9.44 15.52
CA ASN A 48 -1.26 10.78 15.34
C ASN A 48 -1.33 11.60 16.63
N GLN A 49 -2.45 11.56 17.34
CA GLN A 49 -2.62 12.25 18.62
C GLN A 49 -1.70 11.69 19.71
N ALA A 50 -1.54 10.36 19.77
CA ALA A 50 -0.60 9.73 20.68
C ALA A 50 0.85 10.14 20.36
N TYR A 51 1.21 10.18 19.08
CA TYR A 51 2.52 10.64 18.62
C TYR A 51 2.79 12.11 19.01
N ALA A 52 1.81 13.00 18.79
CA ALA A 52 1.92 14.41 19.18
C ALA A 52 2.09 14.61 20.69
N LYS A 53 1.61 13.66 21.51
CA LYS A 53 1.77 13.64 22.97
C LYS A 53 3.04 12.92 23.43
N HIS A 54 3.96 12.59 22.51
CA HIS A 54 5.17 11.79 22.76
C HIS A 54 4.90 10.38 23.34
N LYS A 55 3.68 9.86 23.18
CA LYS A 55 3.30 8.50 23.61
C LYS A 55 3.55 7.50 22.49
N PHE A 56 4.81 7.31 22.13
CA PHE A 56 5.21 6.56 20.94
C PHE A 56 4.77 5.09 20.97
N SER A 57 4.88 4.41 22.12
CA SER A 57 4.40 3.03 22.27
C SER A 57 2.89 2.89 22.01
N GLN A 58 2.11 3.88 22.45
CA GLN A 58 0.67 3.91 22.18
C GLN A 58 0.39 4.21 20.71
N ALA A 59 1.13 5.15 20.11
CA ALA A 59 1.02 5.46 18.68
C ALA A 59 1.28 4.22 17.81
N VAL A 60 2.32 3.44 18.12
CA VAL A 60 2.61 2.15 17.45
C VAL A 60 1.41 1.19 17.53
N ALA A 61 0.78 1.07 18.70
CA ALA A 61 -0.36 0.18 18.89
C ALA A 61 -1.56 0.63 18.04
N ASP A 62 -1.87 1.93 18.04
CA ASP A 62 -2.97 2.50 17.24
C ASP A 62 -2.72 2.36 15.72
N TYR A 63 -1.49 2.59 15.24
CA TYR A 63 -1.15 2.35 13.84
C TYR A 63 -1.19 0.87 13.47
N THR A 64 -0.76 -0.01 14.37
CA THR A 64 -0.85 -1.46 14.15
C THR A 64 -2.30 -1.91 14.07
N LYS A 65 -3.18 -1.34 14.90
CA LYS A 65 -4.63 -1.53 14.80
C LYS A 65 -5.14 -1.05 13.44
N ALA A 66 -4.74 0.14 12.99
CA ALA A 66 -5.10 0.67 11.67
C ALA A 66 -4.66 -0.29 10.53
N LEU A 67 -3.46 -0.85 10.63
CA LEU A 67 -2.91 -1.79 9.65
C LEU A 67 -3.62 -3.14 9.67
N SER A 68 -4.16 -3.58 10.81
CA SER A 68 -4.91 -4.84 10.92
C SER A 68 -6.20 -4.89 10.10
N TYR A 69 -6.78 -3.72 9.77
CA TYR A 69 -7.95 -3.59 8.90
C TYR A 69 -7.63 -3.81 7.42
N PHE A 70 -6.36 -3.72 7.03
CA PHE A 70 -5.94 -4.10 5.68
C PHE A 70 -5.87 -5.63 5.62
N ALA A 71 -6.67 -6.23 4.73
CA ALA A 71 -6.67 -7.67 4.56
C ALA A 71 -5.25 -8.17 4.24
N THR A 72 -4.84 -9.24 4.92
CA THR A 72 -3.50 -9.81 5.00
C THR A 72 -2.66 -9.63 3.74
N ILE A 73 -1.65 -8.76 3.83
CA ILE A 73 -0.60 -8.63 2.82
C ILE A 73 0.33 -9.84 3.00
N SER A 74 0.00 -10.97 2.38
CA SER A 74 0.97 -12.08 2.24
C SER A 74 2.16 -11.58 1.39
N PRO A 75 3.40 -11.55 1.91
CA PRO A 75 4.58 -11.13 1.16
C PRO A 75 4.90 -12.01 -0.06
N ILE A 76 4.27 -13.19 -0.15
CA ILE A 76 4.59 -14.27 -1.10
C ILE A 76 3.93 -14.05 -2.47
N LEU A 77 2.87 -13.23 -2.58
CA LEU A 77 2.14 -13.05 -3.83
C LEU A 77 2.43 -11.72 -4.52
N ASN A 78 3.71 -11.34 -4.66
CA ASN A 78 4.12 -10.30 -5.60
C ASN A 78 5.51 -10.63 -6.16
N PRO A 79 5.61 -11.19 -7.39
CA PRO A 79 6.89 -11.37 -8.06
C PRO A 79 7.57 -10.00 -8.33
N PRO A 80 8.91 -9.99 -8.50
CA PRO A 80 9.70 -8.77 -8.54
C PRO A 80 9.28 -7.86 -9.70
N VAL A 81 9.11 -6.58 -9.37
CA VAL A 81 8.87 -5.49 -10.32
C VAL A 81 9.98 -5.47 -11.35
N LYS A 82 9.65 -5.58 -12.65
CA LYS A 82 10.58 -5.20 -13.71
C LYS A 82 10.60 -3.68 -13.81
N ASP A 83 11.81 -3.17 -13.69
CA ASP A 83 12.24 -1.82 -14.02
C ASP A 83 11.39 -1.17 -15.13
N GLN A 84 10.73 -0.08 -14.78
CA GLN A 84 10.35 0.93 -15.75
C GLN A 84 11.31 2.10 -15.56
N SER A 85 12.49 1.92 -16.14
CA SER A 85 13.28 2.98 -16.70
C SER A 85 12.41 3.75 -17.71
N THR A 86 11.63 4.69 -17.21
CA THR A 86 11.37 5.93 -17.91
C THR A 86 11.71 7.03 -16.92
N ALA A 87 12.95 7.48 -17.02
CA ALA A 87 13.46 8.68 -16.40
C ALA A 87 12.79 9.92 -17.01
N ASP A 88 11.45 10.00 -16.97
CA ASP A 88 10.68 11.08 -17.59
C ASP A 88 9.42 11.37 -16.76
N SER A 89 9.64 11.92 -15.57
CA SER A 89 8.86 13.02 -14.98
C SER A 89 9.17 13.11 -13.50
N ALA A 90 10.17 13.93 -13.16
CA ALA A 90 10.22 14.61 -11.88
C ALA A 90 8.97 15.50 -11.77
N LYS A 91 7.84 14.90 -11.40
CA LYS A 91 6.67 15.61 -10.89
C LYS A 91 6.39 15.03 -9.51
N ASP A 92 7.19 15.49 -8.57
CA ASP A 92 6.76 15.68 -7.18
C ASP A 92 5.59 16.67 -7.19
N LYS A 93 4.42 16.17 -7.55
CA LYS A 93 3.20 16.71 -6.98
C LYS A 93 2.88 15.75 -5.87
N ASP A 94 3.01 16.22 -4.63
CA ASP A 94 2.19 15.75 -3.52
C ASP A 94 0.75 15.76 -4.05
N ASN A 95 0.34 14.65 -4.67
CA ASN A 95 -0.95 14.53 -5.33
C ASN A 95 -1.92 14.24 -4.17
N ASP A 96 -2.16 15.27 -3.38
CA ASP A 96 -3.09 15.39 -2.25
C ASP A 96 -4.55 15.14 -2.66
N LYS A 97 -4.78 14.67 -3.90
CA LYS A 97 -6.09 14.56 -4.52
C LYS A 97 -6.90 13.36 -4.05
N ASP A 98 -6.27 12.35 -3.44
CA ASP A 98 -7.05 11.22 -2.91
C ASP A 98 -6.48 10.68 -1.58
N LYS A 99 -6.74 11.42 -0.50
CA LYS A 99 -6.40 11.00 0.88
C LYS A 99 -7.14 9.74 1.32
N ASN A 100 -8.13 9.31 0.54
CA ASN A 100 -8.94 8.11 0.77
C ASN A 100 -8.42 6.90 -0.02
N ASP A 101 -7.44 7.05 -0.91
CA ASP A 101 -6.79 5.93 -1.60
C ASP A 101 -6.18 4.98 -0.56
N PRO A 102 -6.56 3.68 -0.55
CA PRO A 102 -5.97 2.68 0.34
C PRO A 102 -4.44 2.64 0.27
N THR A 103 -3.84 2.91 -0.89
CA THR A 103 -2.38 2.97 -1.09
C THR A 103 -1.77 4.15 -0.36
N TYR A 104 -2.42 5.32 -0.45
CA TYR A 104 -2.03 6.53 0.27
C TYR A 104 -2.10 6.31 1.78
N ILE A 105 -3.21 5.76 2.27
CA ILE A 105 -3.44 5.52 3.70
C ILE A 105 -2.42 4.51 4.24
N LEU A 106 -2.24 3.38 3.55
CA LEU A 106 -1.31 2.32 3.95
C LEU A 106 0.13 2.84 4.03
N SER A 107 0.58 3.56 3.00
CA SER A 107 1.95 4.12 2.98
C SER A 107 2.16 5.13 4.12
N THR A 108 1.15 5.95 4.40
CA THR A 108 1.21 6.93 5.49
C THR A 108 1.26 6.23 6.86
N LEU A 109 0.44 5.21 7.07
CA LEU A 109 0.42 4.41 8.31
C LEU A 109 1.78 3.74 8.58
N LEU A 110 2.35 3.07 7.58
CA LEU A 110 3.66 2.43 7.70
C LEU A 110 4.77 3.45 7.97
N SER A 111 4.76 4.60 7.28
CA SER A 111 5.73 5.67 7.52
C SER A 111 5.62 6.25 8.93
N ASN A 112 4.41 6.47 9.44
CA ASN A 112 4.20 7.02 10.78
C ASN A 112 4.53 5.99 11.87
N ARG A 113 4.21 4.72 11.65
CA ARG A 113 4.59 3.63 12.55
C ARG A 113 6.11 3.45 12.58
N SER A 114 6.79 3.54 11.44
CA SER A 114 8.25 3.55 11.34
C SER A 114 8.87 4.69 12.18
N ALA A 115 8.34 5.91 12.06
CA ALA A 115 8.78 7.04 12.89
C ALA A 115 8.61 6.74 14.38
N SER A 116 7.45 6.20 14.77
CA SER A 116 7.17 5.86 16.18
C SER A 116 8.09 4.75 16.70
N TYR A 117 8.46 3.78 15.87
CA TYR A 117 9.40 2.73 16.22
C TYR A 117 10.83 3.26 16.43
N MET A 118 11.25 4.27 15.67
CA MET A 118 12.55 4.91 15.90
C MET A 118 12.62 5.62 17.26
N GLU A 119 11.52 6.23 17.70
CA GLU A 119 11.45 6.91 19.00
C GLU A 119 11.41 5.95 20.21
N VAL A 120 11.07 4.68 20.00
CA VAL A 120 11.14 3.63 21.04
C VAL A 120 12.33 2.68 20.85
N ASP A 121 13.34 3.11 20.08
CA ASP A 121 14.58 2.38 19.77
C ASP A 121 14.37 0.98 19.15
N LYS A 122 13.22 0.74 18.52
CA LYS A 122 12.94 -0.47 17.72
C LYS A 122 13.33 -0.24 16.27
N VAL A 123 14.63 -0.04 16.04
CA VAL A 123 15.16 0.43 14.75
C VAL A 123 14.95 -0.59 13.62
N GLU A 124 15.01 -1.88 13.90
CA GLU A 124 14.80 -2.97 12.94
C GLU A 124 13.37 -2.98 12.41
N ASP A 125 12.39 -2.83 13.33
CA ASP A 125 10.97 -2.73 12.99
C ASP A 125 10.70 -1.45 12.19
N ALA A 126 11.30 -0.34 12.58
CA ALA A 126 11.22 0.91 11.83
C ALA A 126 11.74 0.77 10.39
N LEU A 127 12.88 0.10 10.23
CA LEU A 127 13.49 -0.14 8.92
C LEU A 127 12.64 -1.06 8.05
N ARG A 128 12.00 -2.07 8.63
CA ARG A 128 11.09 -2.97 7.93
C ARG A 128 9.91 -2.19 7.35
N ASP A 129 9.25 -1.38 8.18
CA ASP A 129 8.13 -0.54 7.73
C ASP A 129 8.57 0.45 6.64
N ALA A 130 9.73 1.09 6.81
CA ALA A 130 10.23 2.04 5.82
C ALA A 130 10.58 1.38 4.47
N LYS A 131 11.07 0.14 4.48
CA LYS A 131 11.29 -0.65 3.26
C LYS A 131 9.97 -0.96 2.56
N ASP A 132 8.93 -1.30 3.32
CA ASP A 132 7.59 -1.55 2.77
C ASP A 132 7.00 -0.29 2.14
N VAL A 133 7.17 0.87 2.76
CA VAL A 133 6.75 2.16 2.18
C VAL A 133 7.42 2.41 0.82
N VAL A 134 8.73 2.23 0.73
CA VAL A 134 9.46 2.44 -0.54
C VAL A 134 9.05 1.41 -1.60
N ARG A 135 8.66 0.20 -1.19
CA ARG A 135 8.11 -0.81 -2.11
C ARG A 135 6.73 -0.42 -2.63
N ILE A 136 5.89 0.19 -1.80
CA ILE A 136 4.52 0.59 -2.17
C ILE A 136 4.53 1.89 -2.99
N ARG A 137 5.30 2.89 -2.57
CA ARG A 137 5.42 4.20 -3.24
C ARG A 137 6.90 4.57 -3.41
N PRO A 138 7.59 4.00 -4.41
CA PRO A 138 9.01 4.27 -4.62
C PRO A 138 9.30 5.75 -4.91
N GLN A 139 8.37 6.46 -5.56
CA GLN A 139 8.52 7.89 -5.88
C GLN A 139 8.19 8.83 -4.69
N TRP A 140 7.74 8.30 -3.55
CA TRP A 140 7.37 9.15 -2.42
C TRP A 140 8.60 9.53 -1.59
N VAL A 141 9.07 10.77 -1.78
CA VAL A 141 10.28 11.31 -1.14
C VAL A 141 10.27 11.15 0.38
N LYS A 142 9.13 11.41 1.04
CA LYS A 142 9.01 11.23 2.52
C LYS A 142 9.22 9.76 2.94
N GLY A 143 8.79 8.81 2.11
CA GLY A 143 9.02 7.38 2.35
C GLY A 143 10.49 7.00 2.21
N GLN A 144 11.16 7.51 1.18
CA GLN A 144 12.61 7.31 1.00
C GLN A 144 13.41 7.94 2.16
N TYR A 145 13.05 9.16 2.57
CA TYR A 145 13.63 9.84 3.72
C TYR A 145 13.54 8.97 4.97
N ARG A 146 12.36 8.41 5.25
CA ARG A 146 12.14 7.55 6.41
C ARG A 146 13.05 6.31 6.41
N LYS A 147 13.27 5.70 5.23
CA LYS A 147 14.20 4.58 5.08
C LYS A 147 15.64 4.99 5.33
N ALA A 148 16.06 6.14 4.81
CA ALA A 148 17.41 6.66 5.04
C ALA A 148 17.66 6.95 6.53
N GLU A 149 16.68 7.58 7.21
CA GLU A 149 16.70 7.85 8.64
C GLU A 149 16.85 6.57 9.48
N ALA A 150 16.04 5.55 9.19
CA ALA A 150 16.12 4.27 9.87
C ALA A 150 17.47 3.56 9.64
N LEU A 151 18.02 3.62 8.42
CA LEU A 151 19.35 3.06 8.11
C LEU A 151 20.46 3.78 8.87
N LEU A 152 20.38 5.12 8.98
CA LEU A 152 21.33 5.92 9.73
C LEU A 152 21.28 5.58 11.22
N ARG A 153 20.08 5.49 11.79
CA ARG A 153 19.90 5.14 13.20
C ARG A 153 20.43 3.73 13.48
N ARG A 154 20.19 2.76 12.59
CA ARG A 154 20.71 1.39 12.72
C ARG A 154 22.23 1.33 12.73
N ARG A 155 22.90 2.17 11.94
CA ARG A 155 24.37 2.24 11.90
C ARG A 155 25.00 2.87 13.15
N ARG A 156 24.23 3.64 13.94
CA ARG A 156 24.69 4.29 15.16
C ARG A 156 24.64 3.38 16.39
N VAL A 157 23.99 2.22 16.30
CA VAL A 157 23.81 1.25 17.40
C VAL A 157 24.88 0.14 17.32
N CYS A 158 26.06 0.44 16.76
CA CYS A 158 27.20 -0.47 16.70
C CYS A 158 28.33 -0.01 17.63
#